data_AF-A0A2D6MAT9-F1
#
_entry.id   AF-A0A2D6MAT9-F1
#
_cell.length_a   1.000
_cell.length_b   1.000
_cell.length_c   1.000
_cell.angle_alpha   90.00
_cell.angle_beta   90.00
_cell.angle_gamma   90.00
#
_symmetry.space_group_name_H-M   'P 1'
#
loop_
_entity.id
_entity.type
_entity.pdbx_description
1 polymer ?
#
loop_
_entity_poly.entity_id
_entity_poly.type
_entity_poly.pdbx_seq_one_letter_code
_entity_poly.pdbx_strand_id
1 'polypeptide(L)'
;MDEIDYGKLTKRIVFTENDHRQAKLLVRCKYDNLSQSDFFRHIVTGYINGDERIQSYIDEVKNVGKIRRQKSQILKKGGKQQLEDFALSVGEVENIFDLLEEEFPEL
;
A
#
# COMPACT_ATOMS: atom_id res chain seq x y z
N MET A 1 17.58 -0.36 21.79
CA MET A 1 16.63 -0.01 20.72
C MET A 1 17.52 0.24 19.55
N ASP A 2 17.95 -0.86 18.93
CA ASP A 2 18.97 -0.77 17.89
C ASP A 2 18.31 -0.25 16.61
N GLU A 3 18.99 0.74 16.07
CA GLU A 3 18.59 1.72 15.08
C GLU A 3 18.40 1.04 13.72
N ILE A 4 17.35 1.42 13.00
CA ILE A 4 17.03 0.91 11.66
C ILE A 4 18.27 0.97 10.73
N ASP A 5 18.81 -0.18 10.31
CA ASP A 5 19.77 -0.28 9.20
C ASP A 5 19.15 -0.96 7.98
N TYR A 6 18.23 -0.22 7.34
CA TYR A 6 17.87 -0.50 5.95
C TYR A 6 19.11 -0.20 5.10
N GLY A 7 19.75 -1.22 4.52
CA GLY A 7 21.04 -1.16 3.80
C GLY A 7 21.16 -0.09 2.68
N LYS A 8 21.23 1.18 3.09
CA LYS A 8 20.85 2.44 2.41
C LYS A 8 19.35 2.75 2.51
N LEU A 9 19.00 3.77 3.31
CA LEU A 9 17.66 4.40 3.50
C LEU A 9 16.89 4.79 2.21
N THR A 10 17.47 4.55 1.03
CA THR A 10 16.86 4.81 -0.28
C THR A 10 16.95 3.58 -1.17
N LYS A 11 15.81 3.02 -1.56
CA LYS A 11 15.71 1.97 -2.57
C LYS A 11 15.17 2.53 -3.89
N ARG A 12 15.73 2.09 -5.02
CA ARG A 12 15.23 2.42 -6.36
C ARG A 12 14.18 1.40 -6.81
N ILE A 13 13.00 1.87 -7.18
CA ILE A 13 11.93 1.08 -7.80
C ILE A 13 11.84 1.48 -9.28
N VAL A 14 11.91 0.51 -10.19
CA VAL A 14 11.84 0.73 -11.64
C VAL A 14 10.82 -0.23 -12.25
N PHE A 15 9.99 0.28 -13.15
CA PHE A 15 9.08 -0.51 -13.98
C PHE A 15 9.05 0.10 -15.39
N THR A 16 8.67 -0.72 -16.36
CA THR A 16 8.55 -0.32 -17.76
C THR A 16 7.09 0.01 -18.09
N GLU A 17 6.87 1.06 -18.87
CA GLU A 17 5.56 1.46 -19.37
C GLU A 17 5.71 1.99 -20.81
N ASN A 18 4.63 2.03 -21.60
CA ASN A 18 4.70 2.61 -22.94
C ASN A 18 4.64 4.14 -22.90
N ASP A 19 5.24 4.76 -23.92
CA ASP A 19 5.37 6.22 -24.06
C ASP A 19 4.00 6.93 -24.02
N HIS A 20 2.95 6.33 -24.59
CA HIS A 20 1.61 6.92 -24.61
C HIS A 20 1.01 7.08 -23.21
N ARG A 21 1.11 6.04 -22.38
CA ARG A 21 0.61 6.08 -21.00
C ARG A 21 1.48 6.97 -20.13
N GLN A 22 2.80 6.97 -20.33
CA GLN A 22 3.70 7.89 -19.63
C GLN A 22 3.36 9.36 -19.95
N ALA A 23 3.11 9.69 -21.22
CA ALA A 23 2.72 11.04 -21.64
C ALA A 23 1.40 11.48 -20.98
N LYS A 24 0.40 10.59 -20.93
CA LYS A 24 -0.87 10.86 -20.23
C LYS A 24 -0.68 11.08 -18.74
N LEU A 25 0.16 10.26 -18.10
CA LEU A 25 0.49 10.42 -16.68
C LEU A 25 1.14 11.78 -16.41
N LEU A 26 2.11 12.18 -17.24
CA LEU A 26 2.78 13.48 -17.15
C LEU A 26 1.81 14.66 -17.23
N VAL A 27 0.87 14.62 -18.18
CA VAL A 27 -0.15 15.68 -18.31
C VAL A 27 -1.02 15.77 -17.06
N ARG A 28 -1.44 14.62 -16.51
CA ARG A 28 -2.24 14.59 -15.28
C ARG A 28 -1.46 15.13 -14.08
N CYS A 29 -0.24 14.64 -13.87
CA CYS A 29 0.60 15.11 -12.77
C CYS A 29 0.84 16.63 -12.87
N LYS A 30 1.07 17.16 -14.08
CA LYS A 30 1.22 18.61 -14.30
C LYS A 30 -0.04 19.39 -13.94
N TYR A 31 -1.22 18.87 -14.28
CA TYR A 31 -2.50 19.51 -13.93
C TYR A 31 -2.68 19.59 -12.40
N ASP A 32 -2.24 18.55 -11.68
CA ASP A 32 -2.33 18.46 -10.23
C ASP A 32 -1.11 19.07 -9.49
N ASN A 33 -0.19 19.70 -10.22
CA ASN A 33 1.08 20.24 -9.70
C ASN A 33 1.93 19.21 -8.93
N LEU A 34 2.00 17.98 -9.45
CA LEU A 34 2.80 16.87 -8.93
C LEU A 34 3.91 16.49 -9.91
N SER A 35 5.06 16.06 -9.40
CA SER A 35 6.00 15.28 -10.22
C SER A 35 5.52 13.82 -10.35
N GLN A 36 6.02 13.08 -11.35
CA GLN A 36 5.73 11.64 -11.47
C GLN A 36 6.16 10.88 -10.20
N SER A 37 7.30 11.25 -9.62
CA SER A 37 7.79 10.61 -8.40
C SER A 37 6.89 10.93 -7.21
N ASP A 38 6.35 12.13 -7.09
CA ASP A 38 5.40 12.48 -6.02
C ASP A 38 4.12 11.65 -6.14
N PHE A 39 3.59 11.54 -7.36
CA PHE A 39 2.43 10.70 -7.64
C PHE A 39 2.65 9.26 -7.15
N PHE A 40 3.75 8.61 -7.55
CA PHE A 40 4.01 7.23 -7.13
C PHE A 40 4.25 7.10 -5.63
N ARG A 41 4.97 8.04 -5.00
CA ARG A 41 5.17 8.03 -3.54
C ARG A 41 3.84 8.14 -2.80
N HIS A 42 2.94 9.04 -3.21
CA HIS A 42 1.62 9.16 -2.59
C HIS A 42 0.75 7.92 -2.77
N ILE A 43 0.78 7.29 -3.94
CA ILE A 43 0.04 6.03 -4.16
C ILE A 43 0.61 4.90 -3.30
N VAL A 44 1.93 4.78 -3.18
CA VAL A 44 2.58 3.79 -2.30
C VAL A 44 2.17 4.01 -0.85
N THR A 45 2.29 5.25 -0.34
CA THR A 45 1.86 5.59 1.03
C THR A 45 0.38 5.29 1.26
N GLY A 46 -0.49 5.71 0.34
CA GLY A 46 -1.92 5.46 0.47
C GLY A 46 -2.28 3.96 0.42
N TYR A 47 -1.55 3.18 -0.38
CA TYR A 47 -1.75 1.74 -0.43
C TYR A 47 -1.34 1.04 0.88
N ILE A 48 -0.15 1.38 1.41
CA ILE A 48 0.38 0.86 2.69
C ILE A 48 -0.56 1.22 3.84
N ASN A 49 -1.00 2.47 3.90
CA ASN A 49 -1.88 2.96 4.97
C ASN A 49 -3.34 2.51 4.82
N GLY A 50 -3.65 1.69 3.81
CA GLY A 50 -5.00 1.14 3.63
C GLY A 50 -6.06 2.16 3.19
N ASP A 51 -5.69 3.21 2.44
CA ASP A 51 -6.64 4.18 1.89
C ASP A 51 -7.77 3.46 1.11
N GLU A 52 -9.00 3.65 1.55
CA GLU A 52 -10.16 2.90 1.05
C GLU A 52 -10.39 3.05 -0.44
N ARG A 53 -10.06 4.21 -1.02
CA ARG A 53 -10.26 4.49 -2.45
C ARG A 53 -9.27 3.68 -3.28
N ILE A 54 -8.03 3.61 -2.82
CA ILE A 54 -6.98 2.82 -3.46
C ILE A 54 -7.30 1.33 -3.29
N GLN A 55 -7.65 0.90 -2.08
CA GLN A 55 -8.00 -0.50 -1.80
C GLN A 55 -9.21 -0.97 -2.63
N SER A 56 -10.21 -0.11 -2.83
CA SER A 56 -11.38 -0.40 -3.67
C SER A 56 -10.99 -0.57 -5.13
N TYR A 57 -10.16 0.34 -5.66
CA TYR A 57 -9.66 0.25 -7.04
C TYR A 57 -8.86 -1.04 -7.24
N ILE A 58 -7.97 -1.39 -6.30
CA ILE A 58 -7.20 -2.65 -6.35
C ILE A 58 -8.14 -3.87 -6.30
N ASP A 59 -9.21 -3.82 -5.51
CA ASP A 59 -10.21 -4.90 -5.46
C ASP A 59 -10.97 -5.09 -6.78
N GLU A 60 -11.06 -4.06 -7.61
CA GLU A 60 -11.66 -4.10 -8.95
C GLU A 60 -10.70 -4.66 -10.00
N VAL A 61 -9.43 -4.26 -9.97
CA VAL A 61 -8.44 -4.64 -10.98
C VAL A 61 -7.72 -5.95 -10.68
N LYS A 62 -7.70 -6.40 -9.41
CA LYS A 62 -7.07 -7.68 -9.05
C LYS A 62 -7.82 -8.83 -9.71
N ASN A 63 -7.10 -9.61 -10.52
CA ASN A 63 -7.68 -10.71 -11.27
C ASN A 63 -7.80 -11.95 -10.35
N VAL A 64 -8.72 -11.89 -9.39
CA VAL A 64 -9.00 -13.00 -8.46
C VAL A 64 -10.41 -13.52 -8.68
N GLY A 65 -10.57 -14.84 -8.63
CA GLY A 65 -11.89 -15.47 -8.71
C GLY A 65 -12.85 -14.92 -7.66
N LYS A 66 -14.14 -14.83 -8.01
CA LYS A 66 -15.23 -14.24 -7.21
C LYS A 66 -15.20 -14.66 -5.72
N ILE A 67 -14.89 -15.92 -5.44
CA ILE A 67 -14.79 -16.48 -4.09
C ILE A 67 -13.63 -15.85 -3.28
N ARG A 68 -12.45 -15.67 -3.89
CA ARG A 68 -11.30 -15.02 -3.23
C ARG A 68 -11.57 -13.53 -2.99
N ARG A 69 -12.29 -12.87 -3.90
CA ARG A 69 -12.73 -11.48 -3.71
C ARG A 69 -13.67 -11.34 -2.50
N GLN A 70 -14.67 -12.20 -2.40
CA GLN A 70 -15.62 -12.21 -1.27
C GLN A 70 -14.92 -12.52 0.06
N LYS A 71 -14.05 -13.54 0.09
CA LYS A 71 -13.24 -13.84 1.29
C LYS A 71 -12.38 -12.65 1.72
N SER A 72 -11.72 -11.99 0.78
CA SER A 72 -10.92 -10.79 1.04
C SER A 72 -11.77 -9.65 1.63
N GLN A 73 -12.98 -9.42 1.11
CA GLN A 73 -13.89 -8.42 1.67
C GLN A 73 -14.39 -8.77 3.08
N ILE A 74 -14.71 -10.03 3.33
CA ILE A 74 -15.12 -10.51 4.66
C ILE A 74 -13.97 -10.35 5.65
N LEU A 75 -12.75 -10.73 5.27
CA LEU A 75 -11.55 -10.57 6.12
C LEU A 75 -11.25 -9.09 6.41
N LYS A 76 -11.36 -8.20 5.42
CA LYS A 76 -11.20 -6.75 5.63
C LYS A 76 -12.23 -6.19 6.61
N LYS A 77 -13.49 -6.61 6.51
CA LYS A 77 -14.54 -6.21 7.46
C LYS A 77 -14.31 -6.77 8.86
N GLY A 78 -13.95 -8.05 8.95
CA GLY A 78 -13.63 -8.70 10.22
C GLY A 78 -12.42 -8.07 10.90
N GLY A 79 -11.36 -7.73 10.16
CA GLY A 79 -10.18 -7.06 10.69
C GLY A 79 -10.48 -5.66 11.23
N LYS A 80 -11.30 -4.86 10.52
CA LYS A 80 -11.75 -3.55 11.04
C LYS A 80 -12.53 -3.70 12.34
N GLN A 81 -13.46 -4.65 12.38
CA GLN A 81 -14.27 -4.89 13.57
C GLN A 81 -13.41 -5.41 14.73
N GLN A 82 -12.41 -6.26 14.47
CA GLN A 82 -11.46 -6.69 15.48
C GLN A 82 -10.60 -5.54 16.00
N LEU A 83 -10.10 -4.64 15.15
CA LEU A 83 -9.37 -3.46 15.61
C LEU A 83 -10.21 -2.58 16.54
N GLU A 84 -11.50 -2.40 16.21
CA GLU A 84 -12.48 -1.72 17.06
C GLU A 84 -12.70 -2.48 18.38
N ASP A 85 -12.87 -3.81 18.32
CA ASP A 85 -13.14 -4.68 19.48
C ASP A 85 -11.93 -4.79 20.42
N PHE A 86 -10.70 -4.78 19.89
CA PHE A 86 -9.47 -4.82 20.66
C PHE A 86 -8.98 -3.43 21.12
N ALA A 87 -9.68 -2.35 20.73
CA ALA A 87 -9.28 -0.96 20.97
C ALA A 87 -7.82 -0.66 20.60
N LEU A 88 -7.26 -1.39 19.63
CA LEU A 88 -5.87 -1.26 19.22
C LEU A 88 -5.69 0.10 18.55
N SER A 89 -4.80 0.90 19.12
CA SER A 89 -4.35 2.13 18.51
C SER A 89 -3.52 1.84 17.26
N VAL A 90 -3.46 2.80 16.33
CA VAL A 90 -2.66 2.68 15.10
C VAL A 90 -1.20 2.31 15.41
N GLY A 91 -0.65 2.79 16.54
CA GLY A 91 0.71 2.44 16.96
C GLY A 91 0.88 1.00 17.42
N GLU A 92 -0.15 0.36 18.00
CA GLU A 92 -0.09 -1.06 18.36
C GLU A 92 -0.16 -1.97 17.14
N VAL A 93 -0.82 -1.52 16.07
CA VAL A 93 -0.86 -2.23 14.79
C VAL A 93 0.50 -2.17 14.10
N GLU A 94 1.19 -1.02 14.11
CA GLU A 94 2.55 -0.93 13.57
C GLU A 94 3.53 -1.83 14.31
N ASN A 95 3.46 -1.89 15.66
CA ASN A 95 4.27 -2.83 16.44
C ASN A 95 4.02 -4.32 16.04
N ILE A 96 2.83 -4.67 15.58
CA ILE A 96 2.52 -6.02 15.09
C ILE A 96 3.15 -6.27 13.70
N PHE A 97 3.16 -5.26 12.83
CA PHE A 97 3.85 -5.37 11.55
C PHE A 97 5.36 -5.47 11.73
N ASP A 98 5.94 -4.70 12.65
CA ASP A 98 7.36 -4.80 13.01
C ASP A 98 7.73 -6.22 13.49
N LEU A 99 6.91 -6.83 14.35
CA LEU A 99 7.10 -8.21 14.83
C LEU A 99 6.97 -9.26 13.72
N LEU A 100 6.04 -9.07 12.77
CA LEU A 100 5.88 -9.98 11.64
C LEU A 100 7.04 -9.87 10.65
N GLU A 101 7.59 -8.67 10.45
CA GLU A 101 8.77 -8.46 9.61
C GLU A 101 10.04 -9.06 10.24
N GLU A 102 10.16 -9.07 11.58
CA GLU A 102 11.22 -9.80 12.30
C GLU A 102 11.15 -11.33 12.08
N GLU A 103 9.95 -11.91 12.05
CA GLU A 103 9.76 -13.34 11.79
C GLU A 103 9.99 -13.73 10.32
N PHE A 104 9.82 -12.79 9.38
CA PHE A 104 9.96 -13.03 7.94
C PHE A 104 10.89 -12.02 7.24
N PRO A 105 12.21 -12.06 7.51
CA PRO A 105 13.16 -11.03 7.07
C PRO A 105 13.46 -11.00 5.55
N GLU A 106 12.91 -11.92 4.76
CA GLU A 106 13.08 -11.98 3.30
C GLU A 106 11.92 -11.35 2.50
N LEU A 107 10.89 -10.80 3.19
CA LEU A 107 9.74 -10.13 2.57
C LEU A 107 10.02 -8.70 2.11
#